data_AF-A0A955SJJ2-F1
#
_entry.id   AF-A0A955SJJ2-F1
#
_cell.length_a   1.000
_cell.length_b   1.000
_cell.length_c   1.000
_cell.angle_alpha   90.00
_cell.angle_beta   90.00
_cell.angle_gamma   90.00
#
_symmetry.space_group_name_H-M   'P 1'
#
loop_
_entity.id
_entity.type
_entity.pdbx_description
1 polymer ?
#
loop_
_entity_poly.entity_id
_entity_poly.type
_entity_poly.pdbx_seq_one_letter_code
_entity_poly.pdbx_strand_id
1 'polypeptide(L)'
;MYLKLTSLAMVVTGWVLGSFFLGCSSVELTKVPKKPLPAHPPQLSELALELPPEGGPRRPVDPMAMATLSGPGPEITIVESDQPVLRTTAEQDPAVKNQLGDRFAFIHTEEVPADRCLVTVQAGDPATTPRATERVSTSDASAHRLTYYSYTHNVAVHVCLRDHQVASVQKDPREGYQPEEGEEEIPAAIELAKSDPRLSSDVQNLHGHAILTSPEEYRYFWVNDEAGFGNRVFWVTFSEMPESLALYFARVDLTSQTVLDAGKEAGPQ
;
A
#
# COMPACT_ATOMS: atom_id res chain seq x y z
N MET A 1 11.86 39.04 56.51
CA MET A 1 10.80 39.94 57.00
C MET A 1 9.47 39.37 56.52
N TYR A 2 8.63 38.96 57.47
CA TYR A 2 7.39 38.18 57.30
C TYR A 2 6.26 38.96 56.64
N LEU A 3 5.43 38.30 55.81
CA LEU A 3 3.99 38.59 55.64
C LEU A 3 3.31 37.36 54.97
N LYS A 4 2.75 36.44 55.77
CA LYS A 4 1.33 36.28 56.15
C LYS A 4 0.53 35.34 55.23
N LEU A 5 0.26 34.15 55.80
CA LEU A 5 -0.85 33.25 55.51
C LEU A 5 -2.20 33.98 55.51
N THR A 6 -3.09 33.58 54.61
CA THR A 6 -4.52 33.43 54.92
C THR A 6 -5.08 32.18 54.24
N SER A 7 -5.44 31.22 55.06
CA SER A 7 -6.30 30.07 54.74
C SER A 7 -7.69 30.53 54.29
N LEU A 8 -8.30 29.81 53.35
CA LEU A 8 -9.75 29.64 53.34
C LEU A 8 -10.07 28.19 52.95
N ALA A 9 -10.44 27.41 53.96
CA ALA A 9 -11.16 26.16 53.77
C ALA A 9 -12.66 26.49 53.69
N MET A 10 -13.36 25.97 52.69
CA MET A 10 -14.80 25.77 52.80
C MET A 10 -15.20 24.47 52.10
N VAL A 11 -15.58 23.52 52.94
CA VAL A 11 -16.23 22.25 52.62
C VAL A 11 -17.67 22.55 52.20
N VAL A 12 -18.11 22.04 51.06
CA VAL A 12 -19.53 21.67 50.87
C VAL A 12 -19.59 20.34 50.12
N THR A 13 -19.95 19.33 50.89
CA THR A 13 -20.53 18.05 50.52
C THR A 13 -21.78 18.22 49.64
N GLY A 14 -21.90 17.43 48.57
CA GLY A 14 -23.13 17.35 47.77
C GLY A 14 -23.20 16.06 46.96
N TRP A 15 -23.97 15.11 47.46
CA TRP A 15 -24.35 13.86 46.81
C TRP A 15 -25.03 14.09 45.45
N VAL A 16 -24.64 13.32 44.43
CA VAL A 16 -25.59 12.80 43.43
C VAL A 16 -25.22 11.34 43.13
N LEU A 17 -25.94 10.42 43.79
CA LEU A 17 -26.23 9.11 43.22
C LEU A 17 -27.05 9.34 41.95
N GLY A 18 -26.66 8.73 40.83
CA GLY A 18 -27.42 8.85 39.61
C GLY A 18 -26.94 7.90 38.53
N SER A 19 -27.52 6.71 38.52
CA SER A 19 -27.83 5.94 37.31
C SER A 19 -26.69 5.18 36.62
N PHE A 20 -26.45 3.97 37.13
CA PHE A 20 -26.11 2.82 36.28
C PHE A 20 -27.20 2.65 35.21
N PHE A 21 -26.97 3.14 33.99
CA PHE A 21 -27.63 2.59 32.81
C PHE A 21 -26.67 1.62 32.14
N LEU A 22 -26.95 0.33 32.35
CA LEU A 22 -26.49 -0.78 31.53
C LEU A 22 -27.00 -0.56 30.10
N GLY A 23 -26.22 0.14 29.29
CA GLY A 23 -26.40 0.22 27.84
C GLY A 23 -25.83 -1.04 27.19
N CYS A 24 -26.56 -2.15 27.27
CA CYS A 24 -26.37 -3.26 26.33
C CYS A 24 -26.71 -2.76 24.94
N SER A 25 -25.69 -2.31 24.20
CA SER A 25 -25.82 -2.03 22.78
C SER A 25 -26.01 -3.37 22.08
N SER A 26 -27.26 -3.69 21.75
CA SER A 26 -27.58 -4.77 20.83
C SER A 26 -26.92 -4.44 19.50
N VAL A 27 -25.86 -5.18 19.18
CA VAL A 27 -25.28 -5.23 17.84
C VAL A 27 -26.39 -5.71 16.91
N GLU A 28 -27.00 -4.80 16.16
CA GLU A 28 -27.84 -5.17 15.03
C GLU A 28 -26.94 -5.87 14.01
N LEU A 29 -26.93 -7.19 14.06
CA LEU A 29 -26.38 -8.02 13.00
C LEU A 29 -27.07 -7.59 11.70
N THR A 30 -26.27 -7.07 10.78
CA THR A 30 -26.68 -6.75 9.40
C THR A 30 -27.56 -7.88 8.85
N LYS A 31 -28.78 -7.53 8.40
CA LYS A 31 -29.69 -8.41 7.64
C LYS A 31 -29.09 -8.70 6.25
N VAL A 32 -27.94 -9.36 6.22
CA VAL A 32 -27.44 -9.99 5.00
C VAL A 32 -28.19 -11.31 4.89
N PRO A 33 -28.98 -11.56 3.83
CA PRO A 33 -29.57 -12.87 3.59
C PRO A 33 -28.42 -13.87 3.44
N LYS A 34 -28.16 -14.64 4.50
CA LYS A 34 -27.14 -15.68 4.51
C LYS A 34 -27.63 -16.80 3.61
N LYS A 35 -27.05 -16.92 2.42
CA LYS A 35 -27.23 -18.09 1.58
C LYS A 35 -26.72 -19.30 2.38
N PRO A 36 -27.52 -20.37 2.54
CA PRO A 36 -27.06 -21.54 3.26
C PRO A 36 -25.82 -22.08 2.54
N LEU A 37 -24.78 -22.37 3.33
CA LEU A 37 -23.62 -23.10 2.81
C LEU A 37 -24.12 -24.45 2.25
N PRO A 38 -23.53 -24.93 1.14
CA PRO A 38 -23.84 -26.26 0.65
C PRO A 38 -23.63 -27.27 1.76
N ALA A 39 -24.58 -28.21 1.93
CA ALA A 39 -24.60 -29.17 3.02
C ALA A 39 -23.36 -30.09 3.06
N HIS A 40 -22.63 -30.16 1.95
CA HIS A 40 -21.37 -30.86 1.83
C HIS A 40 -20.37 -29.93 1.14
N PRO A 41 -19.12 -29.82 1.64
CA PRO A 41 -18.07 -29.16 0.89
C PRO A 41 -17.95 -29.85 -0.48
N PRO A 42 -17.70 -29.10 -1.57
CA PRO A 42 -17.48 -29.71 -2.88
C PRO A 42 -16.33 -30.71 -2.75
N GLN A 43 -16.54 -31.93 -3.22
CA GLN A 43 -15.51 -32.96 -3.20
C GLN A 43 -14.35 -32.48 -4.08
N LEU A 44 -13.18 -32.26 -3.47
CA LEU A 44 -11.95 -32.05 -4.21
C LEU A 44 -11.60 -33.37 -4.90
N SER A 45 -11.64 -33.39 -6.23
CA SER A 45 -11.05 -34.48 -6.98
C SER A 45 -9.54 -34.44 -6.75
N GLU A 46 -9.00 -35.44 -6.06
CA GLU A 46 -7.57 -35.55 -5.79
C GLU A 46 -6.84 -35.74 -7.13
N LEU A 47 -5.97 -34.77 -7.47
CA LEU A 47 -5.20 -34.81 -8.71
C LEU A 47 -4.11 -35.89 -8.56
N ALA A 48 -4.38 -37.08 -9.09
CA ALA A 48 -3.40 -38.15 -9.11
C ALA A 48 -2.22 -37.77 -10.02
N LEU A 49 -1.02 -37.77 -9.45
CA LEU A 49 0.23 -37.39 -10.12
C LEU A 49 1.16 -38.62 -10.20
N GLU A 50 1.50 -39.04 -11.41
CA GLU A 50 2.42 -40.16 -11.66
C GLU A 50 3.88 -39.73 -11.70
N LEU A 51 4.73 -40.52 -11.04
CA LEU A 51 6.17 -40.70 -11.19
C LEU A 51 6.59 -41.22 -12.59
N PRO A 52 7.11 -40.43 -13.55
CA PRO A 52 7.72 -41.03 -14.74
C PRO A 52 8.95 -41.86 -14.35
N PRO A 53 9.18 -43.03 -14.96
CA PRO A 53 10.29 -43.92 -14.60
C PRO A 53 11.69 -43.32 -14.80
N GLU A 54 11.82 -42.23 -15.55
CA GLU A 54 13.10 -41.55 -15.83
C GLU A 54 13.37 -40.34 -14.91
N GLY A 55 12.68 -40.22 -13.77
CA GLY A 55 12.96 -39.18 -12.78
C GLY A 55 12.56 -37.76 -13.20
N GLY A 56 11.75 -37.62 -14.25
CA GLY A 56 11.20 -36.35 -14.70
C GLY A 56 10.07 -35.81 -13.81
N PRO A 57 9.63 -34.55 -14.04
CA PRO A 57 8.57 -33.92 -13.26
C PRO A 57 7.25 -34.73 -13.33
N ARG A 58 6.54 -34.79 -12.20
CA ARG A 58 5.28 -35.53 -12.07
C ARG A 58 4.25 -35.05 -13.09
N ARG A 59 3.53 -35.98 -13.71
CA ARG A 59 2.46 -35.67 -14.67
C ARG A 59 1.10 -36.13 -14.15
N PRO A 60 0.01 -35.40 -14.41
CA PRO A 60 -1.35 -35.86 -14.08
C PRO A 60 -1.68 -37.16 -14.82
N VAL A 61 -2.30 -38.10 -14.10
CA VAL A 61 -2.69 -39.42 -14.62
C VAL A 61 -3.77 -39.32 -15.71
N ASP A 62 -4.60 -38.28 -15.65
CA ASP A 62 -5.65 -38.03 -16.63
C ASP A 62 -5.57 -36.59 -17.19
N PRO A 63 -5.04 -36.38 -18.40
CA PRO A 63 -5.00 -35.06 -19.03
C PRO A 63 -6.40 -34.54 -19.43
N MET A 64 -7.43 -35.39 -19.52
CA MET A 64 -8.82 -34.98 -19.81
C MET A 64 -9.57 -34.51 -18.57
N ALA A 65 -9.10 -34.83 -17.35
CA ALA A 65 -9.65 -34.26 -16.12
C ALA A 65 -9.40 -32.74 -15.99
N MET A 66 -8.51 -32.17 -16.81
CA MET A 66 -8.28 -30.72 -16.89
C MET A 66 -9.36 -29.96 -17.68
N ALA A 67 -10.23 -30.66 -18.44
CA ALA A 67 -11.10 -30.01 -19.43
C ALA A 67 -12.45 -29.51 -18.89
N THR A 68 -12.71 -29.56 -17.57
CA THR A 68 -14.01 -29.12 -17.01
C THR A 68 -13.86 -27.99 -15.98
N LEU A 69 -13.08 -26.96 -16.33
CA LEU A 69 -13.17 -25.64 -15.72
C LEU A 69 -13.24 -24.56 -16.81
N SER A 70 -14.08 -24.76 -17.82
CA SER A 70 -14.54 -23.67 -18.71
C SER A 70 -15.72 -22.94 -18.06
N GLY A 71 -15.44 -22.19 -16.99
CA GLY A 71 -16.21 -20.97 -16.70
C GLY A 71 -15.54 -19.80 -17.43
N PRO A 72 -16.24 -18.70 -17.72
CA PRO A 72 -15.57 -17.48 -18.18
C PRO A 72 -14.67 -16.99 -17.04
N GLY A 73 -13.40 -17.42 -17.07
CA GLY A 73 -12.36 -16.81 -16.27
C GLY A 73 -12.22 -15.36 -16.74
N PRO A 74 -11.95 -14.40 -15.84
CA PRO A 74 -11.60 -13.07 -16.28
C PRO A 74 -10.40 -13.20 -17.21
N GLU A 75 -10.60 -12.83 -18.47
CA GLU A 75 -9.52 -12.64 -19.42
C GLU A 75 -8.68 -11.49 -18.88
N ILE A 76 -7.59 -11.83 -18.18
CA ILE A 76 -6.59 -10.86 -17.76
C ILE A 76 -5.88 -10.42 -19.03
N THR A 77 -6.48 -9.48 -19.74
CA THR A 77 -5.83 -8.78 -20.83
C THR A 77 -4.78 -7.90 -20.18
N ILE A 78 -3.52 -8.31 -20.28
CA ILE A 78 -2.40 -7.47 -19.88
C ILE A 78 -2.31 -6.36 -20.93
N VAL A 79 -3.01 -5.25 -20.71
CA VAL A 79 -2.90 -4.04 -21.51
C VAL A 79 -1.62 -3.31 -21.08
N GLU A 80 -0.47 -3.91 -21.41
CA GLU A 80 0.86 -3.33 -21.16
C GLU A 80 1.23 -2.18 -22.12
N SER A 81 0.34 -1.84 -23.07
CA SER A 81 0.66 -0.98 -24.21
C SER A 81 0.60 0.53 -23.93
N ASP A 82 -0.27 0.98 -23.02
CA ASP A 82 -0.65 2.41 -23.00
C ASP A 82 -0.12 3.18 -21.77
N GLN A 83 0.56 2.50 -20.84
CA GLN A 83 1.07 3.09 -19.61
C GLN A 83 1.94 4.35 -19.83
N PRO A 84 2.91 4.39 -20.77
CA PRO A 84 3.71 5.60 -20.99
C PRO A 84 2.86 6.80 -21.40
N VAL A 85 1.83 6.57 -22.21
CA VAL A 85 0.91 7.61 -22.69
C VAL A 85 0.03 8.10 -21.54
N LEU A 86 -0.54 7.18 -20.76
CA LEU A 86 -1.36 7.48 -19.58
C LEU A 86 -0.57 8.27 -18.55
N ARG A 87 0.65 7.82 -18.24
CA ARG A 87 1.58 8.50 -17.32
C ARG A 87 1.89 9.92 -17.80
N THR A 88 2.31 10.07 -19.06
CA THR A 88 2.62 11.37 -19.64
C THR A 88 1.42 12.32 -19.58
N THR A 89 0.22 11.80 -19.87
CA THR A 89 -1.03 12.57 -19.82
C THR A 89 -1.33 13.07 -18.40
N ALA A 90 -1.24 12.18 -17.41
CA ALA A 90 -1.45 12.53 -16.01
C ALA A 90 -0.42 13.55 -15.52
N GLU A 91 0.87 13.31 -15.76
CA GLU A 91 1.95 14.16 -15.27
C GLU A 91 1.98 15.56 -15.90
N GLN A 92 1.34 15.76 -17.05
CA GLN A 92 1.19 17.08 -17.68
C GLN A 92 0.07 17.92 -17.06
N ASP A 93 -0.91 17.29 -16.41
CA ASP A 93 -2.06 17.96 -15.82
C ASP A 93 -1.67 18.83 -14.62
N PRO A 94 -2.05 20.12 -14.58
CA PRO A 94 -1.69 21.02 -13.48
C PRO A 94 -2.19 20.57 -12.09
N ALA A 95 -3.37 19.94 -12.01
CA ALA A 95 -3.91 19.47 -10.73
C ALA A 95 -3.10 18.27 -10.21
N VAL A 96 -2.67 17.38 -11.11
CA VAL A 96 -1.76 16.28 -10.77
C VAL A 96 -0.43 16.82 -10.28
N LYS A 97 0.21 17.72 -11.05
CA LYS A 97 1.49 18.36 -10.65
C LYS A 97 1.42 19.00 -9.27
N ASN A 98 0.35 19.72 -8.98
CA ASN A 98 0.15 20.36 -7.67
C ASN A 98 0.07 19.34 -6.52
N GLN A 99 -0.48 18.15 -6.75
CA GLN A 99 -0.58 17.09 -5.73
C GLN A 99 0.71 16.27 -5.61
N LEU A 100 1.45 16.09 -6.70
CA LEU A 100 2.73 15.37 -6.71
C LEU A 100 3.88 16.21 -6.16
N GLY A 101 3.90 17.52 -6.42
CA GLY A 101 5.03 18.39 -6.11
C GLY A 101 6.26 18.12 -7.00
N ASP A 102 7.42 18.58 -6.55
CA ASP A 102 8.66 18.55 -7.34
C ASP A 102 9.32 17.17 -7.40
N ARG A 103 9.09 16.35 -6.38
CA ARG A 103 9.62 14.98 -6.27
C ARG A 103 8.50 13.98 -6.01
N PHE A 104 8.40 13.01 -6.90
CA PHE A 104 7.46 11.90 -6.83
C PHE A 104 8.03 10.66 -7.51
N ALA A 105 7.40 9.51 -7.27
CA ALA A 105 7.63 8.26 -7.97
C ALA A 105 6.31 7.76 -8.56
N PHE A 106 6.37 7.19 -9.76
CA PHE A 106 5.28 6.41 -10.33
C PHE A 106 5.35 4.99 -9.76
N ILE A 107 4.20 4.45 -9.32
CA ILE A 107 4.13 3.11 -8.72
C ILE A 107 3.59 2.11 -9.75
N HIS A 108 2.33 2.25 -10.15
CA HIS A 108 1.71 1.38 -11.15
C HIS A 108 0.50 2.03 -11.82
N THR A 109 0.02 1.39 -12.87
CA THR A 109 -1.28 1.66 -13.50
C THR A 109 -2.15 0.41 -13.43
N GLU A 110 -3.42 0.59 -13.11
CA GLU A 110 -4.42 -0.47 -13.16
C GLU A 110 -5.66 0.01 -13.92
N GLU A 111 -6.29 -0.89 -14.67
CA GLU A 111 -7.60 -0.64 -15.25
C GLU A 111 -8.67 -0.84 -14.17
N VAL A 112 -9.56 0.15 -14.03
CA VAL A 112 -10.64 0.14 -13.05
C VAL A 112 -11.97 0.38 -13.73
N PRO A 113 -13.07 -0.20 -13.21
CA PRO A 113 -14.41 0.20 -13.61
C PRO A 113 -14.59 1.72 -13.49
N ALA A 114 -15.22 2.35 -14.49
CA ALA A 114 -15.37 3.81 -14.54
C ALA A 114 -16.08 4.41 -13.31
N ASP A 115 -16.98 3.65 -12.68
CA ASP A 115 -17.66 4.04 -11.44
C ASP A 115 -16.73 4.02 -10.21
N ARG A 116 -15.66 3.20 -10.23
CA ARG A 116 -14.60 3.18 -9.22
C ARG A 116 -13.49 4.19 -9.47
N CYS A 117 -13.46 4.82 -10.65
CA CYS A 117 -12.59 5.97 -10.90
C CYS A 117 -13.16 7.31 -10.38
N LEU A 118 -14.35 7.26 -9.80
CA LEU A 118 -14.97 8.36 -9.07
C LEU A 118 -14.84 8.06 -7.58
N VAL A 119 -13.78 8.54 -6.92
CA VAL A 119 -13.74 8.47 -5.46
C VAL A 119 -14.57 9.63 -4.91
N THR A 120 -15.67 9.23 -4.27
CA THR A 120 -16.66 10.03 -3.58
C THR A 120 -16.01 11.03 -2.62
N VAL A 121 -16.44 12.30 -2.72
CA VAL A 121 -16.19 13.35 -1.73
C VAL A 121 -16.47 12.79 -0.32
N GLN A 122 -15.55 12.99 0.62
CA GLN A 122 -15.73 12.60 2.01
C GLN A 122 -17.09 13.06 2.53
N ALA A 123 -17.79 12.15 3.22
CA ALA A 123 -19.01 12.42 3.95
C ALA A 123 -18.71 13.45 5.05
N GLY A 124 -19.14 14.69 4.83
CA GLY A 124 -18.85 15.80 5.73
C GLY A 124 -19.88 16.92 5.65
N ASP A 125 -21.17 16.62 5.54
CA ASP A 125 -22.28 17.44 6.06
C ASP A 125 -23.63 16.75 5.82
N PRO A 126 -24.46 16.47 6.85
CA PRO A 126 -25.84 15.99 6.62
C PRO A 126 -26.78 17.09 6.09
N ALA A 127 -26.33 18.35 6.03
CA ALA A 127 -27.15 19.49 5.58
C ALA A 127 -26.93 19.88 4.11
N THR A 128 -25.88 19.37 3.46
CA THR A 128 -25.62 19.68 2.05
C THR A 128 -25.92 18.44 1.24
N THR A 129 -27.16 18.34 0.75
CA THR A 129 -27.54 17.32 -0.22
C THR A 129 -26.51 17.38 -1.35
N PRO A 130 -25.74 16.31 -1.62
CA PRO A 130 -24.96 16.26 -2.84
C PRO A 130 -25.97 16.40 -3.96
N ARG A 131 -25.93 17.52 -4.68
CA ARG A 131 -26.69 17.68 -5.92
C ARG A 131 -26.25 16.48 -6.74
N ALA A 132 -27.17 15.52 -6.93
CA ALA A 132 -26.90 14.29 -7.62
C ALA A 132 -26.14 14.65 -8.89
N THR A 133 -24.82 14.41 -8.88
CA THR A 133 -24.02 14.42 -10.08
C THR A 133 -24.69 13.37 -10.93
N GLU A 134 -25.34 13.88 -11.97
CA GLU A 134 -25.90 13.19 -13.10
C GLU A 134 -25.20 11.83 -13.21
N ARG A 135 -25.95 10.74 -12.98
CA ARG A 135 -25.45 9.40 -13.26
C ARG A 135 -25.20 9.36 -14.77
N VAL A 136 -24.02 9.81 -15.18
CA VAL A 136 -23.49 9.60 -16.52
C VAL A 136 -23.58 8.11 -16.70
N SER A 137 -24.42 7.74 -17.66
CA SER A 137 -24.73 6.36 -17.97
C SER A 137 -23.43 5.57 -18.07
N THR A 138 -23.46 4.35 -17.54
CA THR A 138 -22.46 3.30 -17.69
C THR A 138 -22.14 3.12 -19.17
N SER A 139 -21.21 3.91 -19.69
CA SER A 139 -20.56 3.63 -20.95
C SER A 139 -19.41 2.68 -20.63
N ASP A 140 -19.14 1.76 -21.55
CA ASP A 140 -17.97 0.87 -21.59
C ASP A 140 -16.64 1.65 -21.72
N ALA A 141 -16.54 2.85 -21.15
CA ALA A 141 -15.33 3.64 -21.16
C ALA A 141 -14.35 3.01 -20.16
N SER A 142 -13.23 2.54 -20.67
CA SER A 142 -12.09 2.13 -19.84
C SER A 142 -11.63 3.32 -19.01
N ALA A 143 -11.38 3.06 -17.73
CA ALA A 143 -10.79 4.04 -16.83
C ALA A 143 -9.51 3.44 -16.24
N HIS A 144 -8.50 4.27 -16.06
CA HIS A 144 -7.22 3.84 -15.51
C HIS A 144 -6.95 4.62 -14.23
N ARG A 145 -6.58 3.90 -13.18
CA ARG A 145 -6.05 4.49 -11.95
C ARG A 145 -4.54 4.37 -11.97
N LEU A 146 -3.88 5.51 -11.86
CA LEU A 146 -2.44 5.61 -11.73
C LEU A 146 -2.13 5.92 -10.27
N THR A 147 -1.23 5.15 -9.68
CA THR A 147 -0.78 5.35 -8.31
C THR A 147 0.63 5.95 -8.34
N TYR A 148 0.79 7.03 -7.60
CA TYR A 148 2.06 7.71 -7.39
C TYR A 148 2.35 7.80 -5.89
N TYR A 149 3.62 8.01 -5.55
CA TYR A 149 4.03 8.48 -4.24
C TYR A 149 4.66 9.86 -4.36
N SER A 150 4.11 10.86 -3.66
CA SER A 150 4.70 12.18 -3.56
C SER A 150 5.69 12.22 -2.40
N TYR A 151 6.99 12.32 -2.69
CA TYR A 151 8.00 12.59 -1.65
C TYR A 151 7.88 14.01 -1.11
N THR A 152 7.40 14.94 -1.93
CA THR A 152 7.19 16.35 -1.54
C THR A 152 6.16 16.47 -0.42
N HIS A 153 5.07 15.70 -0.53
CA HIS A 153 3.96 15.75 0.41
C HIS A 153 3.88 14.53 1.33
N ASN A 154 4.83 13.60 1.21
CA ASN A 154 4.93 12.34 1.95
C ASN A 154 3.61 11.54 1.96
N VAL A 155 3.01 11.36 0.77
CA VAL A 155 1.66 10.76 0.63
C VAL A 155 1.48 10.05 -0.71
N ALA A 156 0.68 9.00 -0.72
CA ALA A 156 0.22 8.37 -1.95
C ALA A 156 -0.80 9.25 -2.68
N VAL A 157 -0.71 9.31 -4.01
CA VAL A 157 -1.63 10.07 -4.86
C VAL A 157 -2.20 9.14 -5.93
N HIS A 158 -3.52 9.09 -6.02
CA HIS A 158 -4.24 8.37 -7.05
C HIS A 158 -4.76 9.35 -8.10
N VAL A 159 -4.42 9.09 -9.36
CA VAL A 159 -4.90 9.83 -10.52
C VAL A 159 -5.81 8.92 -11.32
N CYS A 160 -7.01 9.41 -11.62
CA CYS A 160 -7.97 8.69 -12.43
C CYS A 160 -8.02 9.32 -13.82
N LEU A 161 -7.73 8.50 -14.83
CA LEU A 161 -7.87 8.84 -16.23
C LEU A 161 -9.11 8.17 -16.80
N ARG A 162 -9.93 8.94 -17.50
CA ARG A 162 -11.05 8.44 -18.31
C ARG A 162 -10.93 9.04 -19.70
N ASP A 163 -11.02 8.22 -20.74
CA ASP A 163 -10.89 8.66 -22.13
C ASP A 163 -9.60 9.49 -22.36
N HIS A 164 -8.49 9.08 -21.73
CA HIS A 164 -7.20 9.79 -21.70
C HIS A 164 -7.26 11.24 -21.17
N GLN A 165 -8.18 11.52 -20.24
CA GLN A 165 -8.25 12.81 -19.55
C GLN A 165 -8.29 12.59 -18.04
N VAL A 166 -7.67 13.51 -17.29
CA VAL A 166 -7.70 13.47 -15.83
C VAL A 166 -9.13 13.76 -15.36
N ALA A 167 -9.78 12.73 -14.81
CA ALA A 167 -11.12 12.79 -14.25
C ALA A 167 -11.08 13.14 -12.76
N SER A 168 -10.10 12.63 -12.01
CA SER A 168 -9.90 13.01 -10.61
C SER A 168 -8.44 12.81 -10.15
N VAL A 169 -8.06 13.55 -9.12
CA VAL A 169 -6.76 13.46 -8.45
C VAL A 169 -6.99 13.52 -6.95
N GLN A 170 -6.52 12.52 -6.21
CA GLN A 170 -6.78 12.43 -4.77
C GLN A 170 -5.56 11.90 -4.03
N LYS A 171 -5.29 12.46 -2.85
CA LYS A 171 -4.38 11.83 -1.89
C LYS A 171 -5.08 10.64 -1.25
N ASP A 172 -4.33 9.59 -0.94
CA ASP A 172 -4.90 8.49 -0.18
C ASP A 172 -5.33 8.98 1.22
N PRO A 173 -6.57 8.71 1.65
CA PRO A 173 -7.09 9.20 2.93
C PRO A 173 -6.52 8.45 4.15
N ARG A 174 -5.86 7.30 3.95
CA ARG A 174 -5.29 6.51 5.04
C ARG A 174 -3.98 7.16 5.50
N GLU A 175 -3.98 7.65 6.73
CA GLU A 175 -2.79 8.22 7.35
C GLU A 175 -1.65 7.19 7.39
N GLY A 176 -0.46 7.60 6.92
CA GLY A 176 0.72 6.73 6.88
C GLY A 176 0.68 5.61 5.83
N TYR A 177 -0.33 5.57 4.96
CA TYR A 177 -0.36 4.60 3.88
C TYR A 177 0.82 4.80 2.92
N GLN A 178 1.54 3.72 2.68
CA GLN A 178 2.58 3.64 1.68
C GLN A 178 2.18 2.58 0.66
N PRO A 179 2.09 2.92 -0.64
CA PRO A 179 1.92 1.94 -1.68
C PRO A 179 3.19 1.10 -1.80
N GLU A 180 3.10 -0.04 -2.49
CA GLU A 180 4.26 -0.86 -2.86
C GLU A 180 5.35 -0.05 -3.57
N GLU A 181 6.56 -0.56 -3.62
CA GLU A 181 7.68 0.06 -4.32
C GLU A 181 7.41 0.24 -5.83
N GLY A 182 7.74 1.42 -6.35
CA GLY A 182 7.77 1.68 -7.79
C GLY A 182 9.07 1.16 -8.41
N GLU A 183 9.00 0.81 -9.70
CA GLU A 183 10.15 0.30 -10.46
C GLU A 183 11.34 1.28 -10.49
N GLU A 184 11.08 2.59 -10.42
CA GLU A 184 12.10 3.64 -10.41
C GLU A 184 12.74 3.84 -9.02
N GLU A 185 12.06 3.41 -7.96
CA GLU A 185 12.50 3.65 -6.59
C GLU A 185 13.55 2.64 -6.15
N ILE A 186 13.39 1.38 -6.55
CA ILE A 186 14.33 0.29 -6.27
C ILE A 186 15.77 0.67 -6.71
N PRO A 187 16.03 1.02 -7.99
CA PRO A 187 17.37 1.42 -8.42
C PRO A 187 17.81 2.73 -7.74
N ALA A 188 16.92 3.69 -7.50
CA ALA A 188 17.28 4.93 -6.81
C ALA A 188 17.77 4.68 -5.37
N ALA A 189 17.13 3.76 -4.63
CA ALA A 189 17.55 3.36 -3.30
C ALA A 189 18.91 2.63 -3.32
N ILE A 190 19.09 1.73 -4.27
CA ILE A 190 20.36 1.00 -4.46
C ILE A 190 21.51 1.96 -4.77
N GLU A 191 21.32 2.88 -5.70
CA GLU A 191 22.37 3.84 -6.09
C GLU A 191 22.71 4.80 -4.94
N LEU A 192 21.71 5.25 -4.19
CA LEU A 192 21.95 6.05 -2.98
C LEU A 192 22.75 5.26 -1.93
N ALA A 193 22.42 3.99 -1.70
CA ALA A 193 23.20 3.12 -0.81
C ALA A 193 24.64 2.88 -1.30
N LYS A 194 24.86 2.67 -2.61
CA LYS A 194 26.20 2.52 -3.19
C LYS A 194 27.07 3.77 -3.05
N SER A 195 26.43 4.94 -3.01
CA SER A 195 27.13 6.22 -2.83
C SER A 195 27.54 6.50 -1.37
N ASP A 196 27.03 5.71 -0.41
CA ASP A 196 27.33 5.93 1.00
C ASP A 196 28.82 5.64 1.32
N PRO A 197 29.55 6.56 1.97
CA PRO A 197 30.96 6.36 2.28
C PRO A 197 31.29 5.11 3.09
N ARG A 198 30.35 4.58 3.88
CA ARG A 198 30.52 3.35 4.68
C ARG A 198 30.52 2.09 3.82
N LEU A 199 29.90 2.14 2.63
CA LEU A 199 29.74 0.99 1.73
C LEU A 199 30.48 1.15 0.40
N SER A 200 30.71 2.38 -0.05
CA SER A 200 31.06 2.71 -1.44
C SER A 200 32.30 2.00 -1.98
N SER A 201 33.26 1.58 -1.15
CA SER A 201 34.42 0.80 -1.58
C SER A 201 34.12 -0.68 -1.84
N ASP A 202 33.07 -1.20 -1.22
CA ASP A 202 32.85 -2.65 -1.07
C ASP A 202 31.70 -3.16 -1.94
N VAL A 203 30.71 -2.31 -2.24
CA VAL A 203 29.44 -2.75 -2.85
C VAL A 203 29.32 -2.47 -4.36
N GLN A 204 30.30 -1.82 -4.99
CA GLN A 204 30.17 -1.36 -6.39
C GLN A 204 29.94 -2.50 -7.40
N ASN A 205 30.53 -3.66 -7.14
CA ASN A 205 30.45 -4.83 -8.01
C ASN A 205 29.44 -5.88 -7.50
N LEU A 206 28.61 -5.54 -6.52
CA LEU A 206 27.61 -6.42 -5.95
C LEU A 206 26.23 -6.18 -6.55
N HIS A 207 25.40 -7.22 -6.51
CA HIS A 207 24.00 -7.14 -6.87
C HIS A 207 23.24 -6.47 -5.73
N GLY A 208 22.61 -5.33 -6.02
CA GLY A 208 21.74 -4.62 -5.07
C GLY A 208 20.30 -5.10 -5.17
N HIS A 209 19.66 -5.28 -4.02
CA HIS A 209 18.23 -5.54 -3.90
C HIS A 209 17.64 -4.53 -2.93
N ALA A 210 16.43 -4.05 -3.18
CA ALA A 210 15.75 -3.13 -2.30
C ALA A 210 14.29 -3.54 -2.14
N ILE A 211 13.80 -3.46 -0.90
CA ILE A 211 12.40 -3.66 -0.56
C ILE A 211 11.92 -2.48 0.28
N LEU A 212 10.68 -2.05 0.07
CA LEU A 212 10.08 -1.04 0.93
C LEU A 212 9.91 -1.61 2.34
N THR A 213 10.39 -0.91 3.36
CA THR A 213 10.18 -1.34 4.75
C THR A 213 8.77 -0.96 5.19
N SER A 214 8.03 -1.91 5.75
CA SER A 214 6.68 -1.63 6.23
C SER A 214 6.71 -0.70 7.45
N PRO A 215 5.94 0.40 7.47
CA PRO A 215 5.79 1.21 8.69
C PRO A 215 5.19 0.41 9.85
N GLU A 216 4.50 -0.70 9.58
CA GLU A 216 3.95 -1.56 10.64
C GLU A 216 5.02 -2.34 11.41
N GLU A 217 6.15 -2.70 10.80
CA GLU A 217 7.27 -3.31 11.54
C GLU A 217 7.74 -2.38 12.66
N TYR A 218 7.77 -1.07 12.40
CA TYR A 218 8.12 -0.05 13.40
C TYR A 218 7.01 0.27 14.40
N ARG A 219 5.75 -0.06 14.09
CA ARG A 219 4.60 0.26 14.95
C ARG A 219 4.51 -0.64 16.19
N TYR A 220 5.09 -1.84 16.14
CA TYR A 220 5.13 -2.77 17.29
C TYR A 220 6.34 -2.56 18.21
N PHE A 221 7.30 -1.74 17.80
CA PHE A 221 8.39 -1.27 18.66
C PHE A 221 8.08 0.15 19.13
N TRP A 222 8.27 0.42 20.42
CA TRP A 222 7.82 1.65 21.11
C TRP A 222 8.63 2.91 20.75
N VAL A 223 9.02 3.09 19.48
CA VAL A 223 9.98 4.09 19.04
C VAL A 223 9.47 4.85 17.80
N ASN A 224 8.54 5.78 18.03
CA ASN A 224 8.19 6.80 17.01
C ASN A 224 9.35 7.80 16.74
N ASP A 225 10.46 7.67 17.47
CA ASP A 225 11.65 8.52 17.36
C ASP A 225 12.74 7.91 16.45
N GLU A 226 12.47 6.80 15.77
CA GLU A 226 13.43 6.23 14.81
C GLU A 226 13.62 7.15 13.60
N ALA A 227 14.88 7.29 13.17
CA ALA A 227 15.20 8.00 11.95
C ALA A 227 14.45 7.38 10.76
N GLY A 228 13.76 8.21 9.99
CA GLY A 228 12.95 7.77 8.85
C GLY A 228 11.55 7.28 9.21
N PHE A 229 11.09 7.37 10.46
CA PHE A 229 9.70 7.05 10.81
C PHE A 229 8.71 7.89 9.98
N GLY A 230 7.74 7.21 9.37
CA GLY A 230 6.74 7.84 8.49
C GLY A 230 7.26 8.23 7.11
N ASN A 231 8.55 8.09 6.83
CA ASN A 231 9.12 8.33 5.51
C ASN A 231 9.09 7.06 4.67
N ARG A 232 9.34 7.21 3.37
CA ARG A 232 9.50 6.12 2.42
C ARG A 232 10.91 5.51 2.51
N VAL A 233 11.05 4.55 3.42
CA VAL A 233 12.32 3.90 3.76
C VAL A 233 12.43 2.53 3.09
N PHE A 234 13.57 2.27 2.46
CA PHE A 234 13.92 1.01 1.82
C PHE A 234 14.99 0.28 2.62
N TRP A 235 14.83 -1.04 2.74
CA TRP A 235 15.90 -1.94 3.15
C TRP A 235 16.63 -2.41 1.89
N VAL A 236 17.90 -2.03 1.78
CA VAL A 236 18.76 -2.37 0.66
C VAL A 236 19.78 -3.40 1.10
N THR A 237 19.97 -4.47 0.33
CA THR A 237 21.01 -5.47 0.55
C THR A 237 21.90 -5.61 -0.67
N PHE A 238 23.15 -6.03 -0.44
CA PHE A 238 24.12 -6.30 -1.48
C PHE A 238 24.69 -7.71 -1.36
N SER A 239 24.71 -8.44 -2.45
CA SER A 239 25.15 -9.84 -2.50
C SER A 239 26.00 -10.11 -3.74
N GLU A 240 26.78 -11.21 -3.73
CA GLU A 240 27.60 -11.59 -4.90
C GLU A 240 26.74 -12.12 -6.06
N MET A 241 25.60 -12.73 -5.74
CA MET A 241 24.61 -13.25 -6.68
C MET A 241 23.20 -12.96 -6.16
N PRO A 242 22.19 -12.85 -7.05
CA PRO A 242 20.82 -12.51 -6.67
C PRO A 242 20.17 -13.38 -5.58
N GLU A 243 20.59 -14.65 -5.47
CA GLU A 243 20.05 -15.62 -4.48
C GLU A 243 21.05 -15.96 -3.37
N SER A 244 22.22 -15.31 -3.34
CA SER A 244 23.20 -15.50 -2.28
C SER A 244 22.88 -14.66 -1.04
N LEU A 245 23.48 -15.02 0.09
CA LEU A 245 23.35 -14.24 1.32
C LEU A 245 23.84 -12.80 1.11
N ALA A 246 23.10 -11.86 1.69
CA ALA A 246 23.52 -10.47 1.75
C ALA A 246 24.84 -10.35 2.53
N LEU A 247 25.80 -9.62 1.96
CA LEU A 247 27.08 -9.30 2.56
C LEU A 247 27.06 -7.92 3.23
N TYR A 248 26.23 -7.01 2.71
CA TYR A 248 26.08 -5.64 3.20
C TYR A 248 24.60 -5.24 3.16
N PHE A 249 24.25 -4.28 4.01
CA PHE A 249 22.91 -3.70 4.05
C PHE A 249 22.97 -2.18 4.17
N ALA A 250 21.86 -1.53 3.83
CA ALA A 250 21.59 -0.14 4.11
C ALA A 250 20.09 0.11 4.35
N ARG A 251 19.76 1.03 5.26
CA ARG A 251 18.43 1.64 5.38
C ARG A 251 18.47 2.97 4.66
N VAL A 252 17.69 3.09 3.59
CA VAL A 252 17.68 4.26 2.71
C VAL A 252 16.36 4.98 2.78
N ASP A 253 16.38 6.25 3.18
CA ASP A 253 15.20 7.10 3.14
C ASP A 253 15.18 7.90 1.83
N LEU A 254 14.29 7.50 0.91
CA LEU A 254 14.13 8.19 -0.36
C LEU A 254 13.40 9.54 -0.22
N THR A 255 12.67 9.76 0.87
CA THR A 255 12.00 11.04 1.15
C THR A 255 13.06 12.10 1.42
N SER A 256 13.95 11.83 2.37
CA SER A 256 15.04 12.75 2.75
C SER A 256 16.31 12.63 1.89
N GLN A 257 16.41 11.61 1.02
CA GLN A 257 17.60 11.27 0.23
C GLN A 257 18.83 11.02 1.10
N THR A 258 18.65 10.24 2.17
CA THR A 258 19.73 9.91 3.09
C THR A 258 19.82 8.42 3.36
N VAL A 259 21.02 7.96 3.71
CA VAL A 259 21.24 6.60 4.19
C VAL A 259 21.29 6.65 5.72
N LEU A 260 20.24 6.12 6.34
CA LEU A 260 20.01 6.17 7.78
C LEU A 260 20.97 5.24 8.53
N ASP A 261 21.19 4.05 7.99
CA ASP A 261 22.07 3.03 8.53
C ASP A 261 22.71 2.23 7.39
N ALA A 262 23.92 1.74 7.60
CA ALA A 262 24.61 0.91 6.63
C ALA A 262 25.77 0.16 7.28
N GLY A 263 26.00 -1.07 6.82
CA GLY A 263 27.09 -1.88 7.34
C GLY A 263 27.23 -3.22 6.64
N LYS A 264 28.14 -4.02 7.19
CA LYS A 264 28.32 -5.41 6.81
C LYS A 264 27.26 -6.25 7.50
N GLU A 265 26.67 -7.20 6.79
CA GLU A 265 25.78 -8.17 7.39
C GLU A 265 26.53 -9.11 8.33
N ALA A 266 25.92 -9.40 9.47
CA ALA A 266 26.47 -10.40 10.38
C ALA A 266 26.20 -11.78 9.77
N GLY A 267 27.24 -12.38 9.18
CA GLY A 267 27.16 -13.76 8.69
C GLY A 267 26.68 -14.73 9.78
N PRO A 268 26.15 -15.90 9.40
CA PRO A 268 25.70 -16.89 10.38
C PRO A 268 26.84 -17.22 11.35
N GLN A 269 26.60 -17.00 12.65
CA GLN A 269 27.48 -17.44 13.74
C GLN A 269 27.35 -18.94 13.98
#